data_AF-B0NFB4-F1
#
_entry.id   AF-B0NFB4-F1
#
_cell.length_a   1.000
_cell.length_b   1.000
_cell.length_c   1.000
_cell.angle_alpha   90.00
_cell.angle_beta   90.00
_cell.angle_gamma   90.00
#
_symmetry.space_group_name_H-M   'P 1'
#
loop_
_entity.id
_entity.type
_entity.pdbx_description
1 polymer ?
#
loop_
_entity_poly.entity_id
_entity_poly.type
_entity_poly.pdbx_seq_one_letter_code
_entity_poly.pdbx_strand_id
1 'polypeptide(L)'
;MIHEDSERQYFSGGIEGLPKAFGRLDMEESIHCYQYHQIGHFWVKGQEQWRQLAYMIGTIYDKYEYPGEKVLSRKEKELLRLMEFAPFREWSPINESLEDRYPATYEGIERMMALSKEAGDNSYARLLRICRKHPSKRIEHFLSRRLLSHKREKLYVLIWHKLKAASEAYDKRDYGSSQNEDIKTKRRVIDSRLQSEGYSGKYPEYRKRDVQIIVTEEHPFTIMESEEFVFRTQFMVSKCIKPVKGGRNSGFFTGWGRQGKVEDTLEASLREADRMGQTKPRAHQEAVKGEDR
;
A
#
# COMPACT_ATOMS: atom_id res chain seq x y z
N MET A 1 -9.10 -35.20 -44.75
CA MET A 1 -9.70 -34.50 -43.60
C MET A 1 -8.90 -34.87 -42.37
N ILE A 2 -8.75 -33.94 -41.43
CA ILE A 2 -7.87 -34.00 -40.25
C ILE A 2 -8.59 -33.18 -39.15
N HIS A 3 -8.67 -33.58 -37.89
CA HIS A 3 -8.31 -34.88 -37.28
C HIS A 3 -9.45 -35.92 -37.53
N GLU A 4 -9.57 -37.13 -36.99
CA GLU A 4 -9.18 -37.79 -35.71
C GLU A 4 -9.86 -37.19 -34.46
N ASP A 5 -10.28 -38.04 -33.50
CA ASP A 5 -11.03 -37.63 -32.30
C ASP A 5 -10.81 -38.62 -31.13
N SER A 6 -10.75 -38.11 -29.90
CA SER A 6 -10.72 -38.85 -28.62
C SER A 6 -9.75 -40.06 -28.45
N GLU A 7 -8.48 -39.79 -28.11
CA GLU A 7 -7.67 -40.73 -27.31
C GLU A 7 -7.14 -40.09 -26.02
N ARG A 8 -7.63 -40.58 -24.86
CA ARG A 8 -6.91 -40.73 -23.59
C ARG A 8 -7.75 -41.53 -22.59
N GLN A 9 -7.85 -42.83 -22.85
CA GLN A 9 -8.47 -43.77 -21.91
C GLN A 9 -7.55 -43.90 -20.68
N TYR A 10 -8.04 -43.54 -19.49
CA TYR A 10 -7.27 -43.65 -18.25
C TYR A 10 -7.05 -45.13 -17.90
N PHE A 11 -5.81 -45.60 -18.01
CA PHE A 11 -5.42 -46.95 -17.60
C PHE A 11 -5.53 -47.12 -16.08
N SER A 12 -6.59 -47.77 -15.62
CA SER A 12 -6.71 -48.27 -14.24
C SER A 12 -5.87 -49.55 -14.05
N GLY A 13 -4.55 -49.43 -14.21
CA GLY A 13 -3.59 -50.52 -13.97
C GLY A 13 -3.40 -50.78 -12.47
N GLY A 14 -3.44 -52.04 -12.06
CA GLY A 14 -3.24 -52.45 -10.66
C GLY A 14 -1.82 -52.15 -10.16
N ILE A 15 -1.68 -51.81 -8.87
CA ILE A 15 -0.39 -51.42 -8.26
C ILE A 15 0.43 -52.66 -7.82
N GLU A 16 0.56 -53.63 -8.72
CA GLU A 16 1.33 -54.86 -8.49
C GLU A 16 2.42 -55.00 -9.56
N GLY A 17 3.66 -54.62 -9.20
CA GLY A 17 4.85 -54.83 -10.05
C GLY A 17 5.82 -53.66 -10.17
N LEU A 18 5.41 -52.42 -9.85
CA LEU A 18 6.34 -51.28 -9.83
C LEU A 18 7.34 -51.41 -8.66
N PRO A 19 8.67 -51.24 -8.91
CA PRO A 19 9.65 -51.25 -7.83
C PRO A 19 9.38 -50.16 -6.79
N LYS A 20 9.60 -50.47 -5.51
CA LYS A 20 9.54 -49.51 -4.38
C LYS A 20 10.76 -48.57 -4.38
N ALA A 21 10.96 -47.86 -5.49
CA ALA A 21 12.13 -47.02 -5.77
C ALA A 21 11.83 -45.51 -5.75
N PHE A 22 10.55 -45.10 -5.62
CA PHE A 22 10.24 -43.79 -5.05
C PHE A 22 10.41 -43.87 -3.54
N GLY A 23 11.64 -43.62 -3.09
CA GLY A 23 11.90 -43.26 -1.70
C GLY A 23 11.06 -42.04 -1.31
N ARG A 24 10.68 -41.97 -0.03
CA ARG A 24 9.85 -40.89 0.49
C ARG A 24 10.55 -39.55 0.27
N LEU A 25 10.03 -38.75 -0.67
CA LEU A 25 10.48 -37.37 -0.88
C LEU A 25 9.95 -36.53 0.28
N ASP A 26 10.74 -36.45 1.35
CA ASP A 26 10.46 -35.61 2.51
C ASP A 26 10.67 -34.14 2.10
N MET A 27 9.58 -33.51 1.65
CA MET A 27 9.53 -32.11 1.23
C MET A 27 9.42 -31.19 2.46
N GLU A 28 10.38 -30.30 2.66
CA GLU A 28 10.40 -29.35 3.77
C GLU A 28 9.71 -28.02 3.39
N GLU A 29 8.71 -27.59 4.19
CA GLU A 29 8.02 -26.31 4.02
C GLU A 29 8.85 -25.17 4.64
N SER A 30 9.61 -24.42 3.83
CA SER A 30 10.33 -23.22 4.27
C SER A 30 9.52 -21.94 4.04
N ILE A 31 9.37 -21.11 5.09
CA ILE A 31 8.51 -19.91 5.06
C ILE A 31 9.36 -18.65 5.27
N HIS A 32 9.57 -17.89 4.18
CA HIS A 32 10.38 -16.67 4.19
C HIS A 32 9.51 -15.41 4.09
N CYS A 33 9.43 -14.64 5.17
CA CYS A 33 8.73 -13.35 5.23
C CYS A 33 9.73 -12.18 5.27
N TYR A 34 9.45 -11.10 4.55
CA TYR A 34 10.36 -9.96 4.38
C TYR A 34 9.68 -8.61 4.68
N GLN A 35 10.49 -7.56 4.92
CA GLN A 35 9.98 -6.19 5.09
C GLN A 35 9.26 -5.67 3.83
N TYR A 36 7.94 -5.58 3.91
CA TYR A 36 7.06 -5.02 2.88
C TYR A 36 6.79 -3.51 3.02
N HIS A 37 6.97 -2.91 4.21
CA HIS A 37 6.65 -1.49 4.46
C HIS A 37 7.53 -0.46 3.74
N GLN A 38 8.45 -0.87 2.87
CA GLN A 38 9.26 0.02 2.03
C GLN A 38 8.88 -0.09 0.55
N ILE A 39 8.06 -1.10 0.22
CA ILE A 39 7.64 -1.45 -1.13
C ILE A 39 6.28 -0.79 -1.42
N GLY A 40 6.08 -0.35 -2.66
CA GLY A 40 4.79 0.11 -3.17
C GLY A 40 4.70 0.00 -4.68
N HIS A 41 3.51 0.17 -5.24
CA HIS A 41 3.25 0.05 -6.68
C HIS A 41 2.32 1.15 -7.18
N PHE A 42 2.69 1.81 -8.28
CA PHE A 42 2.05 3.05 -8.73
C PHE A 42 1.20 2.87 -10.01
N TRP A 43 0.54 1.71 -10.13
CA TRP A 43 -0.23 1.31 -11.31
C TRP A 43 -1.48 2.19 -11.56
N VAL A 44 -2.13 2.69 -10.51
CA VAL A 44 -3.40 3.45 -10.62
C VAL A 44 -3.25 4.82 -9.97
N LYS A 45 -3.14 5.87 -10.80
CA LYS A 45 -2.78 7.23 -10.35
C LYS A 45 -3.81 7.84 -9.38
N GLY A 46 -3.29 8.45 -8.32
CA GLY A 46 -4.00 9.31 -7.39
C GLY A 46 -4.49 8.60 -6.12
N GLN A 47 -4.42 9.33 -5.00
CA GLN A 47 -4.67 8.81 -3.63
C GLN A 47 -3.73 7.68 -3.21
N GLU A 48 -2.51 7.73 -3.75
CA GLU A 48 -1.40 6.80 -3.55
C GLU A 48 -1.18 6.43 -2.08
N GLN A 49 -1.30 7.39 -1.15
CA GLN A 49 -1.12 7.13 0.27
C GLN A 49 -2.10 6.05 0.77
N TRP A 50 -3.36 6.07 0.32
CA TRP A 50 -4.33 5.03 0.62
C TRP A 50 -4.11 3.77 -0.23
N ARG A 51 -3.71 3.90 -1.49
CA ARG A 51 -3.43 2.74 -2.37
C ARG A 51 -2.29 1.87 -1.85
N GLN A 52 -1.19 2.49 -1.44
CA GLN A 52 -0.04 1.78 -0.87
C GLN A 52 -0.42 1.04 0.42
N LEU A 53 -1.26 1.65 1.28
CA LEU A 53 -1.79 0.94 2.45
C LEU A 53 -2.73 -0.23 2.08
N ALA A 54 -3.61 -0.04 1.10
CA ALA A 54 -4.52 -1.10 0.65
C ALA A 54 -3.74 -2.28 0.04
N TYR A 55 -2.68 -2.00 -0.73
CA TYR A 55 -1.77 -3.03 -1.24
C TYR A 55 -1.04 -3.77 -0.10
N MET A 56 -0.37 -3.05 0.80
CA MET A 56 0.43 -3.68 1.86
C MET A 56 -0.41 -4.45 2.90
N ILE A 57 -1.67 -4.07 3.14
CA ILE A 57 -2.58 -4.88 3.99
C ILE A 57 -3.22 -6.01 3.16
N GLY A 58 -3.38 -5.85 1.85
CA GLY A 58 -3.63 -6.95 0.91
C GLY A 58 -2.59 -8.06 1.07
N THR A 59 -1.29 -7.72 1.03
CA THR A 59 -0.19 -8.69 1.25
C THR A 59 -0.26 -9.41 2.60
N ILE A 60 -0.76 -8.75 3.65
CA ILE A 60 -1.02 -9.39 4.96
C ILE A 60 -2.17 -10.39 4.87
N TYR A 61 -3.18 -10.12 4.04
CA TYR A 61 -4.32 -11.01 3.80
C TYR A 61 -3.98 -12.16 2.86
N ASP A 62 -3.25 -11.94 1.76
CA ASP A 62 -2.72 -13.02 0.91
C ASP A 62 -1.87 -13.99 1.76
N LYS A 63 -1.04 -13.45 2.67
CA LYS A 63 -0.27 -14.23 3.66
C LYS A 63 -1.13 -15.00 4.68
N TYR A 64 -2.37 -14.60 4.92
CA TYR A 64 -3.34 -15.37 5.72
C TYR A 64 -4.04 -16.44 4.87
N GLU A 65 -4.36 -16.13 3.63
CA GLU A 65 -5.13 -16.99 2.71
C GLU A 65 -4.33 -18.22 2.26
N TYR A 66 -3.04 -18.06 1.92
CA TYR A 66 -2.22 -19.16 1.40
C TYR A 66 -1.70 -20.13 2.50
N PRO A 67 -0.81 -19.75 3.44
CA PRO A 67 -0.30 -20.64 4.49
C PRO A 67 -1.14 -20.65 5.78
N GLY A 68 -2.24 -19.89 5.88
CA GLY A 68 -3.12 -19.86 7.05
C GLY A 68 -2.64 -18.98 8.22
N GLU A 69 -3.45 -18.91 9.28
CA GLU A 69 -3.22 -18.02 10.44
C GLU A 69 -1.93 -18.31 11.24
N LYS A 70 -1.26 -19.45 10.97
CA LYS A 70 -0.01 -19.90 11.63
C LYS A 70 1.16 -18.93 11.43
N VAL A 71 1.22 -18.24 10.28
CA VAL A 71 2.37 -17.36 9.91
C VAL A 71 2.19 -15.90 10.30
N LEU A 72 0.99 -15.49 10.75
CA LEU A 72 0.72 -14.09 11.07
C LEU A 72 1.23 -13.74 12.46
N SER A 73 2.04 -12.69 12.54
CA SER A 73 2.37 -12.01 13.80
C SER A 73 1.13 -11.36 14.43
N ARG A 74 1.13 -11.16 15.75
CA ARG A 74 0.02 -10.51 16.46
C ARG A 74 -0.32 -9.12 15.88
N LYS A 75 0.69 -8.38 15.41
CA LYS A 75 0.54 -7.04 14.81
C LYS A 75 -0.10 -7.09 13.42
N GLU A 76 0.12 -8.15 12.65
CA GLU A 76 -0.58 -8.39 11.39
C GLU A 76 -2.04 -8.78 11.63
N LYS A 77 -2.33 -9.63 12.63
CA LYS A 77 -3.70 -9.96 13.03
C LYS A 77 -4.51 -8.73 13.45
N GLU A 78 -3.86 -7.73 14.07
CA GLU A 78 -4.47 -6.42 14.35
C GLU A 78 -4.85 -5.61 13.09
N LEU A 79 -4.34 -5.94 11.89
CA LEU A 79 -4.54 -5.20 10.64
C LEU A 79 -5.29 -5.98 9.57
N LEU A 80 -5.18 -7.32 9.54
CA LEU A 80 -5.77 -8.24 8.56
C LEU A 80 -7.21 -7.86 8.15
N ARG A 81 -8.08 -7.72 9.14
CA ARG A 81 -9.52 -7.44 8.95
C ARG A 81 -9.81 -6.07 8.33
N LEU A 82 -8.81 -5.21 8.11
CA LEU A 82 -9.01 -3.94 7.40
C LEU A 82 -9.29 -4.12 5.90
N MET A 83 -8.84 -5.22 5.26
CA MET A 83 -9.23 -5.52 3.87
C MET A 83 -10.71 -5.91 3.74
N GLU A 84 -11.30 -6.46 4.80
CA GLU A 84 -12.73 -6.78 4.86
C GLU A 84 -13.62 -5.53 4.99
N PHE A 85 -13.02 -4.36 5.25
CA PHE A 85 -13.71 -3.08 5.19
C PHE A 85 -13.72 -2.53 3.76
N ALA A 86 -14.78 -2.85 3.00
CA ALA A 86 -14.94 -2.48 1.58
C ALA A 86 -14.56 -1.01 1.22
N PRO A 87 -14.87 0.03 2.04
CA PRO A 87 -14.50 1.42 1.73
C PRO A 87 -13.00 1.74 1.84
N PHE A 88 -12.21 0.86 2.45
CA PHE A 88 -10.74 0.90 2.39
C PHE A 88 -10.22 0.06 1.22
N ARG A 89 -10.84 -1.09 0.97
CA ARG A 89 -10.56 -1.97 -0.17
C ARG A 89 -10.75 -1.30 -1.54
N GLU A 90 -11.65 -0.31 -1.65
CA GLU A 90 -11.77 0.58 -2.83
C GLU A 90 -10.46 1.26 -3.27
N TRP A 91 -9.44 1.33 -2.41
CA TRP A 91 -8.13 1.91 -2.74
C TRP A 91 -7.12 0.90 -3.30
N SER A 92 -7.47 -0.40 -3.34
CA SER A 92 -6.68 -1.40 -4.06
C SER A 92 -6.41 -0.96 -5.51
N PRO A 93 -5.23 -1.28 -6.09
CA PRO A 93 -4.98 -1.04 -7.50
C PRO A 93 -5.58 -2.11 -8.44
N ILE A 94 -6.16 -3.18 -7.89
CA ILE A 94 -6.81 -4.26 -8.66
C ILE A 94 -8.16 -3.75 -9.19
N ASN A 95 -8.43 -4.00 -10.48
CA ASN A 95 -9.64 -3.55 -11.18
C ASN A 95 -10.84 -4.51 -11.08
N GLU A 96 -10.59 -5.76 -10.70
CA GLU A 96 -11.61 -6.81 -10.53
C GLU A 96 -12.36 -6.71 -9.19
N SER A 97 -13.49 -7.42 -9.08
CA SER A 97 -14.21 -7.53 -7.81
C SER A 97 -13.35 -8.25 -6.77
N LEU A 98 -13.08 -7.57 -5.66
CA LEU A 98 -12.37 -8.15 -4.52
C LEU A 98 -13.31 -8.68 -3.42
N GLU A 99 -14.63 -8.75 -3.65
CA GLU A 99 -15.57 -9.30 -2.66
C GLU A 99 -15.34 -10.79 -2.39
N ASP A 100 -14.96 -11.57 -3.40
CA ASP A 100 -14.82 -13.03 -3.26
C ASP A 100 -13.56 -13.44 -2.49
N ARG A 101 -12.45 -12.69 -2.66
CA ARG A 101 -11.20 -12.87 -1.90
C ARG A 101 -11.25 -12.18 -0.54
N TYR A 102 -11.75 -10.94 -0.52
CA TYR A 102 -11.82 -10.07 0.66
C TYR A 102 -13.30 -9.72 0.94
N PRO A 103 -14.11 -10.62 1.54
CA PRO A 103 -15.53 -10.36 1.78
C PRO A 103 -15.76 -9.10 2.63
N ALA A 104 -16.86 -8.39 2.39
CA ALA A 104 -17.28 -7.28 3.23
C ALA A 104 -17.85 -7.79 4.57
N THR A 105 -17.15 -7.57 5.70
CA THR A 105 -17.58 -8.09 7.02
C THR A 105 -17.88 -6.99 8.04
N TYR A 106 -18.68 -7.34 9.06
CA TYR A 106 -18.84 -6.49 10.25
C TYR A 106 -17.54 -6.35 11.06
N GLU A 107 -16.65 -7.35 11.03
CA GLU A 107 -15.34 -7.29 11.69
C GLU A 107 -14.46 -6.20 11.09
N GLY A 108 -14.44 -6.05 9.77
CA GLY A 108 -13.73 -4.96 9.10
C GLY A 108 -14.29 -3.58 9.45
N ILE A 109 -15.61 -3.43 9.52
CA ILE A 109 -16.26 -2.19 9.96
C ILE A 109 -15.85 -1.84 11.40
N GLU A 110 -15.87 -2.81 12.32
CA GLU A 110 -15.43 -2.59 13.71
C GLU A 110 -13.92 -2.36 13.82
N ARG A 111 -13.08 -3.02 13.01
CA ARG A 111 -11.63 -2.83 12.99
C ARG A 111 -11.26 -1.42 12.55
N MET A 112 -11.90 -0.91 11.49
CA MET A 112 -11.77 0.49 11.07
C MET A 112 -12.36 1.45 12.13
N MET A 113 -13.45 1.09 12.80
CA MET A 113 -14.04 1.93 13.86
C MET A 113 -13.13 2.00 15.10
N ALA A 114 -12.45 0.91 15.46
CA ALA A 114 -11.46 0.86 16.53
C ALA A 114 -10.25 1.77 16.21
N LEU A 115 -9.67 1.63 15.01
CA LEU A 115 -8.59 2.50 14.53
C LEU A 115 -9.02 3.98 14.48
N SER A 116 -10.27 4.26 14.10
CA SER A 116 -10.82 5.62 14.09
C SER A 116 -10.93 6.22 15.50
N LYS A 117 -11.32 5.43 16.51
CA LYS A 117 -11.33 5.84 17.92
C LYS A 117 -9.90 6.08 18.44
N GLU A 118 -8.99 5.14 18.17
CA GLU A 118 -7.57 5.19 18.56
C GLU A 118 -6.84 6.40 17.96
N ALA A 119 -7.14 6.77 16.69
CA ALA A 119 -6.63 7.98 16.04
C ALA A 119 -7.33 9.29 16.47
N GLY A 120 -8.40 9.20 17.28
CA GLY A 120 -9.22 10.33 17.71
C GLY A 120 -10.19 10.89 16.65
N ASP A 121 -10.39 10.22 15.51
CA ASP A 121 -11.43 10.62 14.54
C ASP A 121 -12.82 10.11 14.96
N ASN A 122 -13.33 10.72 16.03
CA ASN A 122 -14.70 10.60 16.52
C ASN A 122 -15.77 11.08 15.50
N SER A 123 -15.38 11.67 14.36
CA SER A 123 -16.32 12.00 13.29
C SER A 123 -16.49 10.83 12.31
N TYR A 124 -15.39 10.16 11.91
CA TYR A 124 -15.46 8.97 11.06
C TYR A 124 -15.96 7.75 11.83
N ALA A 125 -15.57 7.57 13.10
CA ALA A 125 -16.12 6.53 13.98
C ALA A 125 -17.65 6.61 14.16
N ARG A 126 -18.26 7.79 14.03
CA ARG A 126 -19.73 7.95 14.02
C ARG A 126 -20.37 7.52 12.69
N LEU A 127 -19.73 7.82 11.55
CA LEU A 127 -20.21 7.38 10.23
C LEU A 127 -20.14 5.86 10.08
N LEU A 128 -19.05 5.24 10.56
CA LEU A 128 -18.88 3.78 10.59
C LEU A 128 -19.98 3.09 11.41
N ARG A 129 -20.40 3.68 12.53
CA ARG A 129 -21.53 3.19 13.35
C ARG A 129 -22.87 3.22 12.62
N ILE A 130 -23.07 4.14 11.67
CA ILE A 130 -24.27 4.20 10.82
C ILE A 130 -24.20 3.09 9.76
N CYS A 131 -23.06 2.95 9.07
CA CYS A 131 -22.81 1.86 8.12
C CYS A 131 -22.98 0.47 8.75
N ARG A 132 -22.50 0.26 9.97
CA ARG A 132 -22.68 -0.98 10.75
C ARG A 132 -24.15 -1.30 11.09
N LYS A 133 -25.07 -0.33 11.05
CA LYS A 133 -26.52 -0.54 11.21
C LYS A 133 -27.23 -0.71 9.87
N HIS A 134 -26.75 -0.05 8.82
CA HIS A 134 -27.36 0.00 7.50
C HIS A 134 -26.27 -0.14 6.42
N PRO A 135 -25.70 -1.34 6.23
CA PRO A 135 -24.68 -1.58 5.20
C PRO A 135 -25.31 -1.45 3.81
N SER A 136 -24.60 -0.77 2.89
CA SER A 136 -24.99 -0.68 1.47
C SER A 136 -23.85 -0.08 0.65
N LYS A 137 -23.74 -0.50 -0.61
CA LYS A 137 -22.68 -0.01 -1.54
C LYS A 137 -22.67 1.51 -1.70
N ARG A 138 -23.82 2.20 -1.56
CA ARG A 138 -23.89 3.68 -1.55
C ARG A 138 -23.22 4.30 -0.31
N ILE A 139 -23.42 3.71 0.87
CA ILE A 139 -22.80 4.16 2.12
C ILE A 139 -21.32 3.77 2.15
N GLU A 140 -20.97 2.60 1.62
CA GLU A 140 -19.57 2.17 1.46
C GLU A 140 -18.79 3.15 0.59
N HIS A 141 -19.29 3.47 -0.60
CA HIS A 141 -18.65 4.43 -1.49
C HIS A 141 -18.52 5.82 -0.85
N PHE A 142 -19.57 6.30 -0.17
CA PHE A 142 -19.51 7.54 0.58
C PHE A 142 -18.42 7.52 1.67
N LEU A 143 -18.28 6.44 2.43
CA LEU A 143 -17.21 6.29 3.43
C LEU A 143 -15.81 6.31 2.80
N SER A 144 -15.64 5.64 1.65
CA SER A 144 -14.40 5.67 0.89
C SER A 144 -14.03 7.09 0.46
N ARG A 145 -14.98 7.81 -0.15
CA ARG A 145 -14.78 9.23 -0.52
C ARG A 145 -14.56 10.12 0.72
N ARG A 146 -14.98 9.73 1.93
CA ARG A 146 -14.67 10.47 3.17
C ARG A 146 -13.21 10.29 3.62
N LEU A 147 -12.54 9.17 3.34
CA LEU A 147 -11.11 8.93 3.67
C LEU A 147 -10.16 9.94 3.01
N LEU A 148 -10.59 10.53 1.88
CA LEU A 148 -9.87 11.59 1.16
C LEU A 148 -9.60 12.84 2.00
N SER A 149 -10.48 13.14 2.96
CA SER A 149 -10.44 14.39 3.73
C SER A 149 -9.26 14.42 4.69
N HIS A 150 -8.55 15.55 4.74
CA HIS A 150 -7.44 15.80 5.68
C HIS A 150 -7.73 15.48 7.16
N LYS A 151 -9.01 15.45 7.55
CA LYS A 151 -9.46 15.04 8.90
C LYS A 151 -9.07 13.59 9.24
N ARG A 152 -8.82 12.73 8.23
CA ARG A 152 -8.37 11.34 8.37
C ARG A 152 -6.84 11.16 8.31
N GLU A 153 -6.05 12.22 8.20
CA GLU A 153 -4.59 12.11 8.20
C GLU A 153 -4.06 11.43 9.47
N LYS A 154 -4.69 11.65 10.64
CA LYS A 154 -4.35 10.93 11.88
C LYS A 154 -4.61 9.42 11.80
N LEU A 155 -5.72 9.03 11.18
CA LEU A 155 -6.11 7.63 10.98
C LEU A 155 -5.14 6.94 10.01
N TYR A 156 -4.81 7.60 8.91
CA TYR A 156 -3.77 7.17 7.98
C TYR A 156 -2.41 6.94 8.66
N VAL A 157 -1.93 7.95 9.42
CA VAL A 157 -0.66 7.89 10.14
C VAL A 157 -0.65 6.77 11.19
N LEU A 158 -1.76 6.54 11.90
CA LEU A 158 -1.88 5.42 12.85
C LEU A 158 -1.79 4.06 12.15
N ILE A 159 -2.56 3.86 11.07
CA ILE A 159 -2.53 2.60 10.29
C ILE A 159 -1.12 2.36 9.75
N TRP A 160 -0.48 3.39 9.21
CA TRP A 160 0.90 3.33 8.74
C TRP A 160 1.89 2.91 9.83
N HIS A 161 1.83 3.51 11.01
CA HIS A 161 2.75 3.16 12.10
C HIS A 161 2.52 1.74 12.62
N LYS A 162 1.27 1.25 12.69
CA LYS A 162 1.00 -0.16 13.03
C LYS A 162 1.55 -1.10 11.95
N LEU A 163 1.32 -0.79 10.67
CA LEU A 163 1.78 -1.60 9.52
C LEU A 163 3.31 -1.67 9.47
N LYS A 164 3.98 -0.53 9.58
CA LYS A 164 5.44 -0.45 9.68
C LYS A 164 5.96 -1.26 10.87
N ALA A 165 5.37 -1.09 12.06
CA ALA A 165 5.77 -1.84 13.25
C ALA A 165 5.49 -3.35 13.18
N ALA A 166 4.55 -3.79 12.33
CA ALA A 166 4.33 -5.21 12.01
C ALA A 166 5.42 -5.72 11.05
N SER A 167 5.65 -4.98 9.98
CA SER A 167 6.60 -5.31 8.92
C SER A 167 8.06 -5.29 9.36
N GLU A 168 8.45 -4.39 10.28
CA GLU A 168 9.81 -4.31 10.86
C GLU A 168 10.21 -5.52 11.72
N ALA A 169 9.30 -6.46 11.98
CA ALA A 169 9.62 -7.74 12.63
C ALA A 169 10.26 -8.77 11.67
N TYR A 170 10.28 -8.48 10.36
CA TYR A 170 10.88 -9.34 9.33
C TYR A 170 12.24 -8.82 8.88
N ASP A 171 13.04 -9.71 8.30
CA ASP A 171 14.30 -9.36 7.67
C ASP A 171 14.09 -8.60 6.37
N LYS A 172 15.10 -7.83 5.98
CA LYS A 172 15.14 -7.19 4.66
C LYS A 172 15.39 -8.27 3.62
N ARG A 173 14.68 -8.19 2.48
CA ARG A 173 14.92 -9.11 1.36
C ARG A 173 16.36 -8.94 0.86
N ASP A 174 17.05 -10.07 0.75
CA ASP A 174 18.37 -10.17 0.14
C ASP A 174 18.21 -10.46 -1.36
N TYR A 175 19.01 -9.78 -2.19
CA TYR A 175 19.04 -9.94 -3.64
C TYR A 175 20.41 -10.42 -4.18
N GLY A 176 21.34 -10.78 -3.28
CA GLY A 176 22.74 -11.02 -3.61
C GLY A 176 23.60 -9.77 -3.49
N SER A 177 24.91 -9.96 -3.33
CA SER A 177 25.86 -8.91 -2.95
C SER A 177 25.85 -7.70 -3.90
N SER A 178 25.88 -7.94 -5.22
CA SER A 178 25.92 -6.85 -6.23
C SER A 178 24.66 -6.00 -6.19
N GLN A 179 23.49 -6.66 -6.29
CA GLN A 179 22.17 -6.02 -6.28
C GLN A 179 21.96 -5.24 -4.98
N ASN A 180 22.39 -5.79 -3.83
CA ASN A 180 22.34 -5.10 -2.55
C ASN A 180 23.22 -3.83 -2.51
N GLU A 181 24.43 -3.86 -3.08
CA GLU A 181 25.29 -2.67 -3.18
C GLU A 181 24.76 -1.64 -4.18
N ASP A 182 24.15 -2.07 -5.29
CA ASP A 182 23.47 -1.17 -6.23
C ASP A 182 22.30 -0.45 -5.56
N ILE A 183 21.47 -1.17 -4.80
CA ILE A 183 20.37 -0.59 -4.00
C ILE A 183 20.93 0.37 -2.94
N LYS A 184 21.96 -0.01 -2.18
CA LYS A 184 22.63 0.88 -1.20
C LYS A 184 23.19 2.12 -1.88
N THR A 185 23.72 2.00 -3.09
CA THR A 185 24.30 3.12 -3.85
C THR A 185 23.22 4.06 -4.39
N LYS A 186 22.14 3.54 -4.98
CA LYS A 186 20.94 4.32 -5.35
C LYS A 186 20.38 5.09 -4.13
N ARG A 187 20.23 4.42 -2.98
CA ARG A 187 19.82 5.04 -1.70
C ARG A 187 20.76 6.16 -1.26
N ARG A 188 22.08 5.93 -1.26
CA ARG A 188 23.11 6.94 -0.91
C ARG A 188 23.08 8.17 -1.84
N VAL A 189 22.95 7.98 -3.15
CA VAL A 189 22.87 9.08 -4.12
C VAL A 189 21.64 9.96 -3.86
N ILE A 190 20.48 9.34 -3.60
CA ILE A 190 19.25 10.06 -3.27
C ILE A 190 19.40 10.84 -1.95
N ASP A 191 19.95 10.21 -0.90
CA ASP A 191 20.14 10.80 0.42
C ASP A 191 21.09 12.02 0.37
N SER A 192 22.26 11.88 -0.26
CA SER A 192 23.22 12.98 -0.46
C SER A 192 22.65 14.13 -1.29
N ARG A 193 21.93 13.83 -2.38
CA ARG A 193 21.35 14.86 -3.27
C ARG A 193 20.24 15.63 -2.57
N LEU A 194 19.35 14.97 -1.82
CA LEU A 194 18.31 15.64 -1.03
C LEU A 194 18.91 16.46 0.13
N GLN A 195 19.97 15.98 0.78
CA GLN A 195 20.70 16.76 1.80
C GLN A 195 21.38 18.00 1.20
N SER A 196 22.01 17.91 0.02
CA SER A 196 22.58 19.08 -0.67
C SER A 196 21.52 20.11 -1.07
N GLU A 197 20.30 19.66 -1.37
CA GLU A 197 19.14 20.52 -1.64
C GLU A 197 18.48 21.09 -0.35
N GLY A 198 19.10 20.88 0.81
CA GLY A 198 18.65 21.41 2.09
C GLY A 198 17.40 20.72 2.65
N TYR A 199 17.15 19.46 2.29
CA TYR A 199 16.16 18.64 3.00
C TYR A 199 16.74 18.08 4.30
N SER A 200 15.93 18.14 5.35
CA SER A 200 16.16 17.45 6.62
C SER A 200 15.50 16.08 6.61
N GLY A 201 16.12 15.07 7.22
CA GLY A 201 15.60 13.70 7.27
C GLY A 201 16.69 12.67 7.00
N LYS A 202 16.27 11.49 6.54
CA LYS A 202 17.14 10.42 6.02
C LYS A 202 16.29 9.45 5.22
N TYR A 203 16.91 8.67 4.34
CA TYR A 203 16.20 7.66 3.55
C TYR A 203 15.23 6.79 4.42
N PRO A 204 13.92 6.68 4.07
CA PRO A 204 13.24 7.23 2.89
C PRO A 204 12.45 8.55 3.09
N GLU A 205 12.49 9.20 4.26
CA GLU A 205 11.65 10.37 4.58
C GLU A 205 12.45 11.68 4.70
N TYR A 206 12.06 12.69 3.91
CA TYR A 206 12.74 13.99 3.80
C TYR A 206 11.76 15.16 3.88
N ARG A 207 12.15 16.28 4.50
CA ARG A 207 11.31 17.49 4.67
C ARG A 207 12.12 18.78 4.49
N LYS A 208 11.57 19.72 3.72
CA LYS A 208 12.09 21.09 3.47
C LYS A 208 10.90 22.05 3.57
N ARG A 209 10.86 22.86 4.63
CA ARG A 209 9.74 23.76 4.97
C ARG A 209 8.40 23.01 5.05
N ASP A 210 7.42 23.36 4.22
CA ASP A 210 6.10 22.73 4.13
C ASP A 210 5.99 21.64 3.06
N VAL A 211 7.11 21.23 2.44
CA VAL A 211 7.18 20.11 1.50
C VAL A 211 7.85 18.90 2.14
N GLN A 212 7.23 17.74 1.98
CA GLN A 212 7.78 16.42 2.26
C GLN A 212 8.06 15.69 0.94
N ILE A 213 9.19 14.98 0.86
CA ILE A 213 9.44 13.95 -0.14
C ILE A 213 9.57 12.62 0.60
N ILE A 214 8.83 11.61 0.14
CA ILE A 214 8.95 10.22 0.57
C ILE A 214 9.37 9.40 -0.63
N VAL A 215 10.45 8.63 -0.47
CA VAL A 215 10.85 7.63 -1.47
C VAL A 215 10.12 6.33 -1.16
N THR A 216 9.54 5.73 -2.18
CA THR A 216 8.93 4.40 -2.13
C THR A 216 9.65 3.51 -3.13
N GLU A 217 9.94 2.27 -2.77
CA GLU A 217 10.74 1.38 -3.61
C GLU A 217 9.84 0.43 -4.40
N GLU A 218 10.13 0.25 -5.69
CA GLU A 218 9.51 -0.77 -6.53
C GLU A 218 10.52 -1.90 -6.70
N HIS A 219 10.25 -3.00 -5.99
CA HIS A 219 11.08 -4.20 -5.88
C HIS A 219 10.62 -5.27 -6.88
N PRO A 220 11.52 -6.03 -7.53
CA PRO A 220 11.12 -7.17 -8.35
C PRO A 220 10.57 -8.30 -7.47
N PHE A 221 9.47 -8.91 -7.94
CA PHE A 221 8.70 -9.92 -7.21
C PHE A 221 9.50 -11.22 -7.00
N THR A 222 10.17 -11.70 -8.04
CA THR A 222 11.04 -12.88 -8.04
C THR A 222 12.37 -12.58 -8.74
N ILE A 223 13.36 -13.46 -8.54
CA ILE A 223 14.66 -13.42 -9.25
C ILE A 223 14.62 -14.32 -10.52
N MET A 224 13.58 -15.15 -10.67
CA MET A 224 13.53 -16.22 -11.68
C MET A 224 12.63 -15.92 -12.89
N GLU A 225 11.74 -14.93 -12.81
CA GLU A 225 10.73 -14.65 -13.85
C GLU A 225 11.01 -13.36 -14.66
N SER A 226 12.18 -12.75 -14.47
CA SER A 226 12.57 -11.55 -15.20
C SER A 226 14.07 -11.57 -15.52
N GLU A 227 14.40 -11.32 -16.79
CA GLU A 227 15.78 -11.25 -17.29
C GLU A 227 16.54 -10.03 -16.74
N GLU A 228 15.84 -9.03 -16.20
CA GLU A 228 16.42 -7.81 -15.63
C GLU A 228 15.99 -7.55 -14.17
N PHE A 229 16.97 -7.30 -13.30
CA PHE A 229 16.71 -6.87 -11.91
C PHE A 229 16.32 -5.38 -11.85
N VAL A 230 15.04 -5.06 -12.12
CA VAL A 230 14.59 -3.66 -12.23
C VAL A 230 14.14 -3.06 -10.87
N PHE A 231 15.08 -2.82 -9.95
CA PHE A 231 14.81 -1.98 -8.76
C PHE A 231 14.61 -0.50 -9.17
N ARG A 232 13.41 0.03 -8.92
CA ARG A 232 13.00 1.42 -9.19
C ARG A 232 12.69 2.17 -7.88
N THR A 233 12.67 3.50 -7.94
CA THR A 233 12.31 4.37 -6.81
C THR A 233 11.33 5.44 -7.26
N GLN A 234 10.21 5.57 -6.56
CA GLN A 234 9.12 6.48 -6.85
C GLN A 234 9.07 7.56 -5.76
N PHE A 235 8.88 8.82 -6.15
CA PHE A 235 9.03 9.98 -5.27
C PHE A 235 7.68 10.63 -4.99
N MET A 236 7.13 10.37 -3.79
CA MET A 236 5.89 10.98 -3.33
C MET A 236 6.17 12.40 -2.79
N VAL A 237 5.94 13.41 -3.62
CA VAL A 237 6.08 14.83 -3.29
C VAL A 237 4.77 15.31 -2.67
N SER A 238 4.84 15.92 -1.48
CA SER A 238 3.69 16.25 -0.65
C SER A 238 3.86 17.62 0.04
N LYS A 239 3.22 18.67 -0.49
CA LYS A 239 3.11 19.97 0.18
C LYS A 239 1.95 19.98 1.17
N CYS A 240 2.21 20.41 2.40
CA CYS A 240 1.17 20.72 3.38
C CYS A 240 1.64 21.78 4.39
N ILE A 241 0.97 22.94 4.41
CA ILE A 241 1.26 24.08 5.30
C ILE A 241 1.00 23.74 6.78
N LYS A 242 0.02 22.87 7.04
CA LYS A 242 -0.41 22.44 8.38
C LYS A 242 -0.67 20.92 8.38
N PRO A 243 0.39 20.09 8.42
CA PRO A 243 0.27 18.65 8.59
C PRO A 243 -0.09 18.33 10.06
N VAL A 244 -0.50 17.09 10.34
CA VAL A 244 -0.59 16.64 11.74
C VAL A 244 0.82 16.40 12.32
N LYS A 245 0.97 16.30 13.65
CA LYS A 245 2.23 15.86 14.25
C LYS A 245 2.53 14.44 13.76
N GLY A 246 3.67 14.23 13.10
CA GLY A 246 4.00 12.97 12.42
C GLY A 246 3.33 12.78 11.04
N GLY A 247 2.68 13.81 10.49
CA GLY A 247 1.99 13.75 9.21
C GLY A 247 2.87 13.25 8.06
N ARG A 248 2.42 12.21 7.38
CA ARG A 248 3.08 11.55 6.25
C ARG A 248 2.16 11.66 5.03
N ASN A 249 2.69 12.00 3.85
CA ASN A 249 1.90 12.19 2.62
C ASN A 249 0.72 13.17 2.76
N SER A 250 0.84 14.15 3.67
CA SER A 250 -0.24 15.07 4.06
C SER A 250 -0.85 15.85 2.87
N GLY A 251 -0.07 16.08 1.81
CA GLY A 251 -0.49 16.81 0.61
C GLY A 251 -1.44 16.04 -0.31
N PHE A 252 -1.53 14.72 -0.21
CA PHE A 252 -2.45 13.90 -1.02
C PHE A 252 -3.90 13.95 -0.51
N PHE A 253 -4.13 14.41 0.73
CA PHE A 253 -5.47 14.57 1.31
C PHE A 253 -6.13 15.87 0.84
N THR A 254 -7.44 15.83 0.61
CA THR A 254 -8.23 17.02 0.27
C THR A 254 -8.33 17.99 1.45
N GLY A 255 -7.97 19.24 1.18
CA GLY A 255 -7.97 20.34 2.15
C GLY A 255 -7.19 21.55 1.61
N TRP A 256 -7.36 22.72 2.23
CA TRP A 256 -6.64 23.92 1.82
C TRP A 256 -5.12 23.79 2.04
N GLY A 257 -4.32 24.30 1.10
CA GLY A 257 -2.86 24.30 1.19
C GLY A 257 -2.22 22.92 1.08
N ARG A 258 -2.89 21.96 0.41
CA ARG A 258 -2.40 20.58 0.19
C ARG A 258 -2.26 20.29 -1.30
N GLN A 259 -1.10 19.76 -1.67
CA GLN A 259 -0.79 19.29 -3.02
C GLN A 259 0.05 18.01 -2.90
N GLY A 260 -0.29 16.97 -3.65
CA GLY A 260 0.42 15.69 -3.65
C GLY A 260 0.58 15.16 -5.08
N LYS A 261 1.79 14.75 -5.44
CA LYS A 261 2.12 14.19 -6.77
C LYS A 261 3.20 13.12 -6.61
N VAL A 262 3.24 12.17 -7.54
CA VAL A 262 4.35 11.21 -7.65
C VAL A 262 5.14 11.51 -8.91
N GLU A 263 6.45 11.49 -8.78
CA GLU A 263 7.40 11.51 -9.90
C GLU A 263 8.25 10.24 -9.90
N ASP A 264 8.68 9.81 -11.07
CA ASP A 264 9.52 8.61 -11.30
C ASP A 264 11.02 8.85 -11.08
N THR A 265 11.44 10.11 -11.02
CA THR A 265 12.84 10.52 -11.04
C THR A 265 13.12 11.62 -10.01
N LEU A 266 14.29 11.55 -9.38
CA LEU A 266 14.69 12.48 -8.32
C LEU A 266 14.65 13.94 -8.78
N GLU A 267 15.19 14.24 -9.95
CA GLU A 267 15.22 15.61 -10.49
C GLU A 267 13.84 16.10 -10.92
N ALA A 268 12.90 15.22 -11.30
CA ALA A 268 11.50 15.62 -11.46
C ALA A 268 10.86 15.92 -10.09
N SER A 269 11.14 15.11 -9.07
CA SER A 269 10.63 15.32 -7.71
C SER A 269 11.13 16.63 -7.09
N LEU A 270 12.38 17.04 -7.38
CA LEU A 270 12.94 18.33 -6.98
C LEU A 270 12.26 19.50 -7.69
N ARG A 271 12.12 19.45 -9.02
CA ARG A 271 11.40 20.48 -9.80
C ARG A 271 9.95 20.63 -9.35
N GLU A 272 9.26 19.52 -9.09
CA GLU A 272 7.89 19.52 -8.58
C GLU A 272 7.83 20.07 -7.14
N ALA A 273 8.78 19.71 -6.28
CA ALA A 273 8.84 20.21 -4.91
C ALA A 273 9.11 21.71 -4.83
N ASP A 274 9.99 22.26 -5.67
CA ASP A 274 10.23 23.71 -5.75
C ASP A 274 9.03 24.43 -6.38
N ARG A 275 8.42 23.88 -7.44
CA ARG A 275 7.15 24.39 -8.01
C ARG A 275 6.06 24.43 -6.93
N MET A 276 5.88 23.35 -6.19
CA MET A 276 4.98 23.29 -5.04
C MET A 276 5.36 24.37 -4.01
N GLY A 277 6.62 24.43 -3.56
CA GLY A 277 7.10 25.39 -2.57
C GLY A 277 6.83 26.85 -2.94
N GLN A 278 7.10 27.23 -4.18
CA GLN A 278 6.87 28.58 -4.72
C GLN A 278 5.39 28.96 -4.84
N THR A 279 4.48 28.01 -5.07
CA THR A 279 3.04 28.34 -5.15
C THR A 279 2.51 28.90 -3.82
N LYS A 280 2.13 30.19 -3.83
CA LYS A 280 1.26 30.76 -2.79
C LYS A 280 -0.04 29.94 -2.75
N PRO A 281 -0.66 29.72 -1.59
CA PRO A 281 -1.88 28.92 -1.50
C PRO A 281 -2.99 29.63 -2.27
N ARG A 282 -3.57 28.99 -3.29
CA ARG A 282 -4.74 29.54 -3.99
C ARG A 282 -5.86 29.75 -2.97
N ALA A 283 -6.33 30.98 -2.83
CA ALA A 283 -7.63 31.26 -2.23
C ALA A 283 -8.72 30.68 -3.14
N HIS A 284 -9.80 30.18 -2.56
CA HIS A 284 -10.92 29.62 -3.33
C HIS A 284 -11.85 30.75 -3.82
N GLN A 285 -11.34 31.54 -4.76
CA GLN A 285 -12.15 32.29 -5.71
C GLN A 285 -12.22 31.44 -6.99
N GLU A 286 -13.36 31.18 -7.62
CA GLU A 286 -14.72 31.66 -7.34
C GLU A 286 -15.67 30.47 -7.10
N ALA A 287 -16.66 30.67 -6.22
CA ALA A 287 -17.83 29.79 -6.07
C ALA A 287 -19.09 30.62 -5.72
N VAL A 288 -19.12 31.88 -6.19
CA VAL A 288 -20.21 32.85 -6.04
C VAL A 288 -20.30 33.65 -7.34
N LYS A 289 -21.03 33.08 -8.31
CA LYS A 289 -21.50 33.66 -9.60
C LYS A 289 -22.27 32.53 -10.28
N GLY A 290 -23.60 32.57 -10.25
CA GLY A 290 -24.43 31.44 -10.69
C GLY A 290 -25.86 31.41 -10.14
N GLU A 291 -26.17 32.20 -9.12
CA GLU A 291 -27.54 32.57 -8.76
C GLU A 291 -27.77 34.02 -9.19
N ASP A 292 -28.29 34.20 -10.41
CA ASP A 292 -29.09 35.36 -10.86
C ASP A 292 -29.47 35.21 -12.36
N ARG A 293 -30.48 34.36 -12.63
CA ARG A 293 -31.44 34.42 -13.77
C ARG A 293 -32.29 33.15 -13.84
#